data_AF-A0AAE1UDR9-F1
#
_entry.id   AF-A0AAE1UDR9-F1
#
_cell.length_a   1.000
_cell.length_b   1.000
_cell.length_c   1.000
_cell.angle_alpha   90.00
_cell.angle_beta   90.00
_cell.angle_gamma   90.00
#
_symmetry.space_group_name_H-M   'P 1'
#
loop_
_entity.id
_entity.type
_entity.pdbx_description
1 polymer ?
#
loop_
_entity_poly.entity_id
_entity_poly.type
_entity_poly.pdbx_seq_one_letter_code
_entity_poly.pdbx_strand_id
1 'polypeptide(L)'
;MLEVTNIKNGEVIPHQLCLLRVSGAQKEATCAAIHNQSDNSRNGALWKIYQGGFNALIPLIEGKNELRIICGTEEATIMVTFKPINNPRFIRLVYITCMNEEKFQGPKDMERSPNTAVRKIQTGALVLQTFTAETLAAEGLGRRTFRYELDTEGNPIVHVIQLPVTIREAHKLTEERLWETSALHILSSHLADKNCKYIAFFGGTRFSNPDKLHLRSEQEVMANTKGHVSLGGGGLALVGTGALYSWATEVDKVMDAMKDPTPIDTNSLMDFSGGRGTWGACYGTHLGSVLHEMAHTLDLGHTPHGIMARGFEDLHVFFNTTKLTSDYLPQSPHHSSIMRQSMSSSLIKESVTFTTDFVRKIPLDNINMTVEPLKGPLGSSGVYSPPSLLSRRNTNRLSNSSNMSPLTIEESMMSSPSPTQKTACSRTLLNAPSPNISSSLFNNNKNLMENDGSKCRAFWARSSAVILAFHKWLNVATDGDSPELKGSVVCSTAGIRVVELRDLHTMAFHHWEFVTRPPPPVFHLPWAQVPHWPSDSHIEVVAQDNQGNMLKGCFMPRPL
;
A
#
# COMPACT_ATOMS: atom_id res chain seq x y z
N MET A 1 3.07 25.67 -16.60
CA MET A 1 4.37 25.08 -16.29
C MET A 1 4.14 23.91 -15.36
N LEU A 2 4.52 22.72 -15.82
CA LEU A 2 4.45 21.50 -15.02
C LEU A 2 5.52 21.54 -13.91
N GLU A 3 5.15 21.11 -12.71
CA GLU A 3 6.04 21.04 -11.55
C GLU A 3 5.91 19.68 -10.86
N VAL A 4 7.04 19.00 -10.64
CA VAL A 4 7.12 17.80 -9.80
C VAL A 4 7.36 18.24 -8.35
N THR A 5 6.45 17.87 -7.45
CA THR A 5 6.35 18.51 -6.12
C THR A 5 6.97 17.70 -4.98
N ASN A 6 7.14 16.38 -5.13
CA ASN A 6 7.59 15.47 -4.06
C ASN A 6 9.00 14.89 -4.24
N ILE A 7 9.65 15.13 -5.38
CA ILE A 7 10.97 14.60 -5.74
C ILE A 7 11.82 15.69 -6.38
N LYS A 8 13.09 15.77 -5.99
CA LYS A 8 14.07 16.73 -6.53
C LYS A 8 14.80 16.13 -7.74
N ASN A 9 15.21 16.99 -8.67
CA ASN A 9 16.02 16.56 -9.80
C ASN A 9 17.38 16.00 -9.33
N GLY A 10 17.71 14.79 -9.78
CA GLY A 10 18.90 14.04 -9.37
C GLY A 10 18.74 13.24 -8.07
N GLU A 11 17.55 13.18 -7.47
CA GLU A 11 17.32 12.48 -6.20
C GLU A 11 17.53 10.95 -6.34
N VAL A 12 18.07 10.34 -5.27
CA VAL A 12 18.29 8.90 -5.17
C VAL A 12 17.07 8.25 -4.52
N ILE A 13 16.47 7.32 -5.24
CA ILE A 13 15.28 6.57 -4.83
C ILE A 13 15.72 5.15 -4.42
N PRO A 14 15.32 4.65 -3.23
CA PRO A 14 15.79 3.35 -2.72
C PRO A 14 14.98 2.14 -3.23
N HIS A 15 13.87 2.38 -3.92
CA HIS A 15 12.89 1.38 -4.35
C HIS A 15 12.58 1.49 -5.85
N GLN A 16 12.16 0.37 -6.45
CA GLN A 16 11.92 0.28 -7.89
C GLN A 16 10.67 1.03 -8.40
N LEU A 17 9.77 1.47 -7.51
CA LEU A 17 8.53 2.15 -7.92
C LEU A 17 8.50 3.61 -7.45
N CYS A 18 8.60 4.55 -8.39
CA CYS A 18 8.63 5.98 -8.12
C CYS A 18 7.23 6.59 -8.10
N LEU A 19 6.85 7.32 -7.04
CA LEU A 19 5.66 8.17 -7.08
C LEU A 19 6.06 9.57 -7.58
N LEU A 20 5.53 10.00 -8.72
CA LEU A 20 5.57 11.41 -9.14
C LEU A 20 4.25 12.09 -8.78
N ARG A 21 4.31 13.22 -8.07
CA ARG A 21 3.20 14.16 -7.86
C ARG A 21 3.42 15.40 -8.72
N VAL A 22 2.64 15.53 -9.79
CA VAL A 22 2.77 16.60 -10.80
C VAL A 22 1.64 17.60 -10.64
N SER A 23 1.97 18.89 -10.69
CA SER A 23 1.00 19.99 -10.68
C SER A 23 1.28 20.99 -11.81
N GLY A 24 0.39 21.96 -12.01
CA GLY A 24 0.56 23.00 -13.05
C GLY A 24 0.17 22.55 -14.46
N ALA A 25 -0.64 21.49 -14.58
CA ALA A 25 -1.22 21.05 -15.84
C ALA A 25 -2.20 22.10 -16.41
N GLN A 26 -2.27 22.20 -17.73
CA GLN A 26 -3.19 23.09 -18.44
C GLN A 26 -4.66 22.75 -18.13
N LYS A 27 -5.56 23.74 -18.11
CA LYS A 27 -6.97 23.55 -17.72
C LYS A 27 -7.73 22.63 -18.67
N GLU A 28 -7.31 22.61 -19.92
CA GLU A 28 -7.89 21.89 -21.05
C GLU A 28 -7.35 20.44 -21.14
N ALA A 29 -6.26 20.12 -20.43
CA ALA A 29 -5.61 18.82 -20.49
C ALA A 29 -6.32 17.79 -19.59
N THR A 30 -6.79 16.71 -20.19
CA THR A 30 -7.49 15.60 -19.49
C THR A 30 -6.56 14.44 -19.14
N CYS A 31 -5.42 14.31 -19.82
CA CYS A 31 -4.38 13.33 -19.55
C CYS A 31 -2.98 13.88 -19.78
N ALA A 32 -2.00 13.24 -19.14
CA ALA A 32 -0.58 13.43 -19.35
C ALA A 32 0.10 12.09 -19.66
N ALA A 33 1.17 12.11 -20.45
CA ALA A 33 2.03 10.94 -20.66
C ALA A 33 3.30 11.07 -19.83
N ILE A 34 3.75 9.98 -19.21
CA ILE A 34 5.11 9.88 -18.66
C ILE A 34 5.83 8.72 -19.33
N HIS A 35 7.03 8.99 -19.84
CA HIS A 35 7.91 7.98 -20.39
C HIS A 35 9.27 8.03 -19.70
N ASN A 36 9.73 6.87 -19.21
CA ASN A 36 11.08 6.69 -18.72
C ASN A 36 12.00 6.46 -19.92
N GLN A 37 12.70 7.49 -20.39
CA GLN A 37 13.55 7.44 -21.59
C GLN A 37 14.78 6.53 -21.40
N SER A 38 15.04 6.07 -20.18
CA SER A 38 16.11 5.13 -19.87
C SER A 38 15.65 3.66 -19.92
N ASP A 39 14.35 3.38 -19.89
CA ASP A 39 13.78 2.02 -19.96
C ASP A 39 13.26 1.70 -21.38
N ASN A 40 14.10 1.06 -22.19
CA ASN A 40 13.73 0.63 -23.55
C ASN A 40 12.72 -0.54 -23.57
N SER A 41 12.39 -1.14 -22.42
CA SER A 41 11.44 -2.27 -22.34
C SER A 41 9.99 -1.83 -22.16
N ARG A 42 9.75 -0.57 -21.76
CA ARG A 42 8.42 -0.03 -21.46
C ARG A 42 8.10 1.22 -22.30
N ASN A 43 6.87 1.27 -22.79
CA ASN A 43 6.31 2.48 -23.41
C ASN A 43 5.91 3.52 -22.34
N GLY A 44 5.56 4.73 -22.78
CA GLY A 44 5.01 5.74 -21.89
C GLY A 44 3.59 5.42 -21.42
N ALA A 45 3.33 5.60 -20.12
CA ALA A 45 2.02 5.40 -19.52
C ALA A 45 1.19 6.70 -19.52
N LEU A 46 -0.13 6.59 -19.67
CA LEU A 46 -1.07 7.71 -19.65
C LEU A 46 -1.73 7.85 -18.27
N TRP A 47 -1.73 9.06 -17.74
CA TRP A 47 -2.25 9.40 -16.41
C TRP A 47 -3.36 10.45 -16.54
N LYS A 48 -4.49 10.23 -15.87
CA LYS A 48 -5.64 11.15 -15.88
C LYS A 48 -5.34 12.38 -15.00
N ILE A 49 -5.63 13.57 -15.53
CA ILE A 49 -5.44 14.84 -14.84
C ILE A 49 -6.68 15.17 -14.01
N TYR A 50 -6.47 15.61 -12.78
CA TYR A 50 -7.50 16.04 -11.83
C TYR A 50 -7.07 17.35 -11.17
N GLN A 51 -7.93 18.37 -11.22
CA GLN A 51 -7.71 19.67 -10.56
C GLN A 51 -6.35 20.34 -10.91
N GLY A 52 -5.90 20.23 -12.17
CA GLY A 52 -4.64 20.83 -12.63
C GLY A 52 -3.37 20.09 -12.19
N GLY A 53 -3.48 18.83 -11.77
CA GLY A 53 -2.35 17.96 -11.48
C GLY A 53 -2.68 16.47 -11.66
N PHE A 54 -1.71 15.61 -11.44
CA PHE A 54 -1.89 14.15 -11.43
C PHE A 54 -0.78 13.48 -10.63
N ASN A 55 -1.05 12.25 -10.19
CA ASN A 55 -0.07 11.39 -9.55
C ASN A 55 0.19 10.19 -10.46
N ALA A 56 1.44 9.73 -10.50
CA ALA A 56 1.88 8.63 -11.34
C ALA A 56 2.82 7.68 -10.61
N LEU A 57 2.66 6.38 -10.84
CA LEU A 57 3.52 5.33 -10.30
C LEU A 57 4.38 4.78 -11.44
N ILE A 58 5.66 5.14 -11.43
CA ILE A 58 6.61 4.88 -12.53
C ILE A 58 7.63 3.85 -12.08
N PRO A 59 7.64 2.62 -12.64
CA PRO A 59 8.71 1.67 -12.38
C PRO A 59 10.05 2.18 -12.97
N LEU A 60 11.12 2.00 -12.21
CA LEU A 60 12.48 2.44 -12.52
C LEU A 60 13.38 1.26 -12.87
N ILE A 61 14.38 1.50 -13.72
CA ILE A 61 15.54 0.61 -13.92
C ILE A 61 16.67 1.00 -12.97
N GLU A 62 17.56 0.08 -12.62
CA GLU A 62 18.70 0.39 -11.73
C GLU A 62 19.63 1.43 -12.39
N GLY A 63 20.08 2.42 -11.60
CA GLY A 63 20.86 3.55 -12.09
C GLY A 63 19.98 4.76 -12.46
N LYS A 64 20.40 5.50 -13.49
CA LYS A 64 19.77 6.77 -13.88
C LYS A 64 18.50 6.52 -14.71
N ASN A 65 17.45 7.27 -14.39
CA ASN A 65 16.17 7.27 -15.09
C ASN A 65 15.82 8.71 -15.47
N GLU A 66 15.61 8.94 -16.76
CA GLU A 66 15.16 10.22 -17.32
C GLU A 66 13.65 10.16 -17.54
N LEU A 67 12.89 10.80 -16.65
CA LEU A 67 11.43 10.75 -16.67
C LEU A 67 10.88 11.98 -17.40
N ARG A 68 10.46 11.78 -18.65
CA ARG A 68 9.87 12.81 -19.51
C ARG A 68 8.36 12.85 -19.30
N ILE A 69 7.85 14.03 -18.94
CA ILE A 69 6.46 14.31 -18.59
C ILE A 69 5.87 15.23 -19.67
N ILE A 70 4.76 14.83 -20.27
CA ILE A 70 4.12 15.54 -21.40
C ILE A 70 2.65 15.80 -21.05
N CYS A 71 2.20 17.04 -21.12
CA CYS A 71 0.82 17.44 -20.83
C CYS A 71 0.35 18.52 -21.81
N GLY A 72 -0.41 18.12 -22.82
CA GLY A 72 -0.82 19.04 -23.90
C GLY A 72 0.40 19.53 -24.67
N THR A 73 0.66 20.84 -24.64
CA THR A 73 1.87 21.45 -25.23
C THR A 73 3.02 21.65 -24.24
N GLU A 74 2.82 21.35 -22.96
CA GLU A 74 3.83 21.51 -21.92
C GLU A 74 4.65 20.22 -21.76
N GLU A 75 5.94 20.38 -21.51
CA GLU A 75 6.87 19.29 -21.27
C GLU A 75 7.78 19.63 -20.09
N ALA A 76 8.08 18.63 -19.26
CA ALA A 76 9.08 18.72 -18.20
C ALA A 76 9.83 17.39 -18.09
N THR A 77 11.11 17.44 -17.71
CA THR A 77 11.92 16.24 -17.48
C THR A 77 12.48 16.27 -16.08
N ILE A 78 12.43 15.14 -15.38
CA ILE A 78 13.09 14.94 -14.09
C ILE A 78 14.02 13.74 -14.13
N MET A 79 15.26 13.93 -13.70
CA MET A 79 16.22 12.85 -13.49
C MET A 79 16.04 12.27 -12.10
N VAL A 80 15.96 10.95 -11.99
CA VAL A 80 16.05 10.23 -10.70
C VAL A 80 17.06 9.09 -10.81
N THR A 81 17.64 8.67 -9.69
CA THR A 81 18.55 7.51 -9.66
C THR A 81 17.97 6.42 -8.76
N PHE A 82 17.55 5.29 -9.32
CA PHE A 82 17.20 4.12 -8.52
C PHE A 82 18.48 3.44 -8.05
N LYS A 83 18.62 3.29 -6.73
CA LYS A 83 19.70 2.51 -6.12
C LYS A 83 19.10 1.53 -5.10
N PRO A 84 19.06 0.22 -5.40
CA PRO A 84 18.53 -0.78 -4.47
C PRO A 84 19.19 -0.73 -3.08
N ILE A 85 18.41 -1.01 -2.04
CA ILE A 85 18.91 -1.11 -0.67
C ILE A 85 19.67 -2.42 -0.50
N ASN A 86 20.99 -2.34 -0.33
CA ASN A 86 21.84 -3.48 0.01
C ASN A 86 21.79 -3.77 1.53
N ASN A 87 20.66 -4.29 2.02
CA ASN A 87 20.50 -4.74 3.41
C ASN A 87 20.44 -6.28 3.46
N PRO A 88 21.21 -6.97 4.32
CA PRO A 88 21.04 -8.41 4.53
C PRO A 88 19.65 -8.79 5.07
N ARG A 89 18.96 -7.86 5.75
CA ARG A 89 17.59 -8.06 6.26
C ARG A 89 16.55 -7.67 5.22
N PHE A 90 15.46 -8.44 5.16
CA PHE A 90 14.45 -8.33 4.11
C PHE A 90 13.07 -8.81 4.56
N ILE A 91 12.09 -8.62 3.69
CA ILE A 91 10.72 -9.08 3.86
C ILE A 91 10.39 -10.13 2.80
N ARG A 92 9.82 -11.25 3.22
CA ARG A 92 9.34 -12.32 2.35
C ARG A 92 7.81 -12.29 2.29
N LEU A 93 7.28 -12.33 1.07
CA LEU A 93 5.85 -12.42 0.82
C LEU A 93 5.44 -13.88 0.71
N VAL A 94 4.33 -14.26 1.30
CA VAL A 94 3.80 -15.62 1.29
C VAL A 94 2.32 -15.59 0.94
N TYR A 95 1.87 -16.45 0.03
CA TYR A 95 0.46 -16.72 -0.22
C TYR A 95 0.13 -18.12 0.30
N ILE A 96 -0.86 -18.21 1.19
CA ILE A 96 -1.20 -19.43 1.92
C ILE A 96 -2.52 -19.99 1.38
N THR A 97 -2.51 -21.23 0.91
CA THR A 97 -3.71 -21.99 0.51
C THR A 97 -4.01 -23.12 1.48
N CYS A 98 -5.26 -23.60 1.47
CA CYS A 98 -5.65 -24.87 2.10
C CYS A 98 -5.51 -26.04 1.11
N MET A 99 -5.52 -27.29 1.61
CA MET A 99 -5.38 -28.51 0.78
C MET A 99 -6.40 -28.62 -0.38
N ASN A 100 -7.60 -28.08 -0.19
CA ASN A 100 -8.71 -28.14 -1.15
C ASN A 100 -9.14 -26.74 -1.62
N GLU A 101 -8.20 -25.81 -1.69
CA GLU A 101 -8.44 -24.42 -2.11
C GLU A 101 -7.70 -24.10 -3.42
N GLU A 102 -8.48 -23.84 -4.47
CA GLU A 102 -7.96 -23.49 -5.79
C GLU A 102 -8.04 -21.99 -6.09
N LYS A 103 -8.93 -21.25 -5.41
CA LYS A 103 -9.30 -19.87 -5.79
C LYS A 103 -9.63 -19.00 -4.59
N PHE A 104 -9.06 -17.80 -4.53
CA PHE A 104 -9.45 -16.78 -3.55
C PHE A 104 -10.85 -16.21 -3.87
N GLN A 105 -11.42 -15.41 -2.95
CA GLN A 105 -12.74 -14.80 -3.14
C GLN A 105 -12.70 -13.58 -4.05
N GLY A 106 -13.69 -13.47 -4.93
CA GLY A 106 -13.92 -12.33 -5.81
C GLY A 106 -15.11 -12.59 -6.73
N PRO A 107 -15.41 -11.67 -7.67
CA PRO A 107 -16.48 -11.83 -8.65
C PRO A 107 -16.39 -13.13 -9.46
N LYS A 108 -17.53 -13.57 -10.01
CA LYS A 108 -17.63 -14.84 -10.76
C LYS A 108 -16.84 -14.82 -12.08
N ASP A 109 -16.82 -13.65 -12.71
CA ASP A 109 -16.15 -13.28 -13.96
C ASP A 109 -14.67 -12.89 -13.79
N MET A 110 -14.20 -12.66 -12.56
CA MET A 110 -12.80 -12.38 -12.25
C MET A 110 -11.95 -13.67 -12.27
N GLU A 111 -10.73 -13.58 -12.81
CA GLU A 111 -9.72 -14.63 -12.60
C GLU A 111 -9.27 -14.65 -11.14
N ARG A 112 -9.44 -15.79 -10.48
CA ARG A 112 -9.19 -15.96 -9.03
C ARG A 112 -8.13 -17.01 -8.72
N SER A 113 -7.23 -17.28 -9.67
CA SER A 113 -6.13 -18.24 -9.53
C SER A 113 -5.11 -17.80 -8.46
N PRO A 114 -4.29 -18.73 -7.92
CA PRO A 114 -3.14 -18.39 -7.08
C PRO A 114 -2.16 -17.46 -7.80
N ASN A 115 -1.97 -17.63 -9.12
CA ASN A 115 -1.11 -16.77 -9.93
C ASN A 115 -1.62 -15.31 -9.94
N THR A 116 -2.93 -15.11 -10.04
CA THR A 116 -3.52 -13.75 -9.96
C THR A 116 -3.50 -13.18 -8.55
N ALA A 117 -3.61 -14.01 -7.50
CA ALA A 117 -3.34 -13.58 -6.13
C ALA A 117 -1.88 -13.11 -5.97
N VAL A 118 -0.92 -13.87 -6.48
CA VAL A 118 0.52 -13.53 -6.47
C VAL A 118 0.77 -12.19 -7.19
N ARG A 119 0.28 -11.99 -8.42
CA ARG A 119 0.44 -10.72 -9.17
C ARG A 119 -0.13 -9.51 -8.42
N LYS A 120 -1.29 -9.69 -7.77
CA LYS A 120 -1.89 -8.65 -6.92
C LYS A 120 -1.01 -8.35 -5.70
N ILE A 121 -0.51 -9.38 -5.01
CA ILE A 121 0.38 -9.25 -3.86
C ILE A 121 1.70 -8.56 -4.25
N GLN A 122 2.33 -8.94 -5.36
CA GLN A 122 3.53 -8.29 -5.90
C GLN A 122 3.30 -6.79 -6.16
N THR A 123 2.20 -6.46 -6.83
CA THR A 123 1.84 -5.06 -7.11
C THR A 123 1.59 -4.27 -5.83
N GLY A 124 0.81 -4.82 -4.88
CA GLY A 124 0.56 -4.19 -3.58
C GLY A 124 1.83 -3.98 -2.76
N ALA A 125 2.75 -4.94 -2.77
CA ALA A 125 4.04 -4.85 -2.09
C ALA A 125 4.87 -3.64 -2.57
N LEU A 126 4.97 -3.42 -3.89
CA LEU A 126 5.66 -2.23 -4.42
C LEU A 126 5.01 -0.91 -3.98
N VAL A 127 3.68 -0.88 -3.92
CA VAL A 127 2.92 0.30 -3.45
C VAL A 127 3.16 0.55 -1.95
N LEU A 128 3.25 -0.48 -1.11
CA LEU A 128 3.62 -0.36 0.31
C LEU A 128 5.05 0.15 0.51
N GLN A 129 5.98 -0.35 -0.29
CA GLN A 129 7.38 0.09 -0.27
C GLN A 129 7.49 1.58 -0.63
N THR A 130 6.72 2.02 -1.64
CA THR A 130 6.62 3.42 -2.07
C THR A 130 5.98 4.29 -0.99
N PHE A 131 4.82 3.89 -0.44
CA PHE A 131 4.12 4.63 0.62
C PHE A 131 5.05 4.92 1.81
N THR A 132 5.77 3.89 2.27
CA THR A 132 6.69 3.98 3.41
C THR A 132 7.82 4.98 3.15
N ALA A 133 8.39 4.96 1.95
CA ALA A 133 9.45 5.88 1.57
C ALA A 133 9.00 7.33 1.43
N GLU A 134 7.87 7.57 0.77
CA GLU A 134 7.31 8.91 0.59
C GLU A 134 6.91 9.53 1.94
N THR A 135 6.34 8.74 2.86
CA THR A 135 5.92 9.23 4.17
C THR A 135 7.09 9.48 5.12
N LEU A 136 8.12 8.63 5.14
CA LEU A 136 9.35 8.93 5.90
C LEU A 136 10.16 10.11 5.33
N ALA A 137 10.12 10.30 4.00
CA ALA A 137 10.67 11.50 3.36
C ALA A 137 9.91 12.77 3.79
N ALA A 138 8.57 12.71 3.82
CA ALA A 138 7.71 13.81 4.25
C ALA A 138 7.91 14.18 5.73
N GLU A 139 8.21 13.21 6.60
CA GLU A 139 8.61 13.40 8.01
C GLU A 139 10.03 13.99 8.19
N GLY A 140 10.75 14.28 7.11
CA GLY A 140 12.12 14.78 7.15
C GLY A 140 13.17 13.75 7.58
N LEU A 141 12.81 12.46 7.66
CA LEU A 141 13.69 11.35 8.06
C LEU A 141 14.45 10.72 6.86
N GLY A 142 14.18 11.24 5.66
CA GLY A 142 14.74 10.81 4.40
C GLY A 142 13.92 9.69 3.75
N ARG A 143 14.08 9.54 2.44
CA ARG A 143 13.39 8.51 1.65
C ARG A 143 13.99 7.14 1.96
N ARG A 144 13.39 6.42 2.90
CA ARG A 144 13.84 5.12 3.42
C ARG A 144 12.70 4.12 3.38
N THR A 145 13.01 2.84 3.16
CA THR A 145 12.02 1.77 3.15
C THR A 145 12.71 0.44 3.37
N PHE A 146 11.93 -0.62 3.53
CA PHE A 146 12.42 -2.00 3.62
C PHE A 146 12.67 -2.56 2.21
N ARG A 147 13.42 -3.65 2.10
CA ARG A 147 13.50 -4.42 0.85
C ARG A 147 12.70 -5.72 0.92
N TYR A 148 12.16 -6.14 -0.22
CA TYR A 148 11.66 -7.49 -0.39
C TYR A 148 12.78 -8.44 -0.82
N GLU A 149 12.49 -9.74 -0.73
CA GLU A 149 13.13 -10.75 -1.56
C GLU A 149 12.69 -10.57 -3.03
N LEU A 150 13.65 -10.52 -3.95
CA LEU A 150 13.41 -10.25 -5.38
C LEU A 150 13.90 -11.42 -6.24
N ASP A 151 13.26 -11.62 -7.39
CA ASP A 151 13.73 -12.52 -8.45
C ASP A 151 14.88 -11.91 -9.29
N THR A 152 15.34 -12.65 -10.30
CA THR A 152 16.41 -12.21 -11.22
C THR A 152 16.02 -11.04 -12.12
N GLU A 153 14.72 -10.72 -12.23
CA GLU A 153 14.18 -9.58 -12.98
C GLU A 153 13.88 -8.38 -12.05
N GLY A 154 14.11 -8.53 -10.74
CA GLY A 154 13.85 -7.51 -9.73
C GLY A 154 12.39 -7.44 -9.26
N ASN A 155 11.53 -8.40 -9.57
CA ASN A 155 10.15 -8.41 -9.04
C ASN A 155 10.11 -9.05 -7.64
N PRO A 156 9.22 -8.63 -6.73
CA PRO A 156 9.05 -9.29 -5.43
C PRO A 156 8.66 -10.76 -5.56
N ILE A 157 9.33 -11.65 -4.82
CA ILE A 157 8.95 -13.07 -4.77
C ILE A 157 7.80 -13.26 -3.78
N VAL A 158 6.75 -13.96 -4.21
CA VAL A 158 5.65 -14.43 -3.34
C VAL A 158 5.67 -15.95 -3.33
N HIS A 159 6.02 -16.54 -2.19
CA HIS A 159 6.07 -17.99 -2.03
C HIS A 159 4.66 -18.54 -1.80
N VAL A 160 4.26 -19.55 -2.58
CA VAL A 160 2.97 -20.22 -2.37
C VAL A 160 3.17 -21.45 -1.49
N ILE A 161 2.57 -21.44 -0.30
CA ILE A 161 2.56 -22.59 0.62
C ILE A 161 1.14 -23.13 0.78
N GLN A 162 1.02 -24.45 0.92
CA GLN A 162 -0.26 -25.11 1.20
C GLN A 162 -0.24 -25.68 2.61
N LEU A 163 -1.14 -25.19 3.48
CA LEU A 163 -1.30 -25.76 4.82
C LEU A 163 -1.88 -27.19 4.72
N PRO A 164 -1.47 -28.12 5.59
CA PRO A 164 -1.99 -29.49 5.66
C PRO A 164 -3.36 -29.56 6.36
N VAL A 165 -4.25 -28.63 6.03
CA VAL A 165 -5.64 -28.56 6.52
C VAL A 165 -6.56 -28.22 5.35
N THR A 166 -7.80 -28.69 5.40
CA THR A 166 -8.85 -28.24 4.48
C THR A 166 -9.36 -26.86 4.89
N ILE A 167 -9.96 -26.13 3.95
CA ILE A 167 -10.56 -24.81 4.22
C ILE A 167 -11.63 -24.89 5.32
N ARG A 168 -12.35 -26.01 5.43
CA ARG A 168 -13.37 -26.26 6.47
C ARG A 168 -12.78 -26.51 7.87
N GLU A 169 -11.52 -26.91 7.96
CA GLU A 169 -10.79 -27.05 9.23
C GLU A 169 -10.15 -25.73 9.62
N ALA A 170 -9.52 -25.02 8.67
CA ALA A 170 -9.01 -23.67 8.89
C ALA A 170 -10.10 -22.70 9.36
N HIS A 171 -11.32 -22.80 8.83
CA HIS A 171 -12.50 -22.02 9.27
C HIS A 171 -13.01 -22.34 10.69
N LYS A 172 -12.46 -23.35 11.38
CA LYS A 172 -12.75 -23.65 12.79
C LYS A 172 -11.66 -23.18 13.75
N LEU A 173 -10.51 -22.75 13.24
CA LEU A 173 -9.43 -22.19 14.06
C LEU A 173 -9.78 -20.77 14.47
N THR A 174 -9.31 -20.35 15.64
CA THR A 174 -9.25 -18.93 15.98
C THR A 174 -8.17 -18.23 15.13
N GLU A 175 -8.20 -16.91 15.07
CA GLU A 175 -7.25 -16.15 14.25
C GLU A 175 -5.82 -16.32 14.75
N GLU A 176 -5.62 -16.37 16.07
CA GLU A 176 -4.34 -16.63 16.73
C GLU A 176 -3.86 -18.04 16.40
N ARG A 177 -4.74 -19.04 16.45
CA ARG A 177 -4.36 -20.43 16.13
C ARG A 177 -4.04 -20.62 14.65
N LEU A 178 -4.68 -19.85 13.76
CA LEU A 178 -4.36 -19.82 12.33
C LEU A 178 -3.05 -19.08 12.06
N TRP A 179 -2.75 -18.02 12.82
CA TRP A 179 -1.44 -17.35 12.85
C TRP A 179 -0.33 -18.31 13.30
N GLU A 180 -0.50 -18.99 14.44
CA GLU A 180 0.45 -20.01 14.94
C GLU A 180 0.68 -21.13 13.93
N THR A 181 -0.38 -21.65 13.33
CA THR A 181 -0.30 -22.75 12.34
C THR A 181 0.48 -22.30 11.10
N SER A 182 0.26 -21.06 10.67
CA SER A 182 0.95 -20.45 9.52
C SER A 182 2.42 -20.16 9.84
N ALA A 183 2.71 -19.58 11.01
CA ALA A 183 4.07 -19.33 11.52
C ALA A 183 4.87 -20.63 11.63
N LEU A 184 4.32 -21.67 12.27
CA LEU A 184 4.96 -22.98 12.40
C LEU A 184 5.26 -23.61 11.03
N HIS A 185 4.34 -23.52 10.06
CA HIS A 185 4.57 -24.08 8.72
C HIS A 185 5.67 -23.31 7.96
N ILE A 186 5.68 -21.97 8.02
CA ILE A 186 6.73 -21.14 7.42
C ILE A 186 8.08 -21.43 8.08
N LEU A 187 8.16 -21.43 9.41
CA LEU A 187 9.41 -21.58 10.17
C LEU A 187 9.95 -23.02 10.21
N SER A 188 9.11 -24.02 9.91
CA SER A 188 9.57 -25.42 9.73
C SER A 188 10.10 -25.69 8.32
N SER A 189 9.86 -24.78 7.37
CA SER A 189 10.20 -24.94 5.95
C SER A 189 11.58 -24.35 5.58
N HIS A 190 11.97 -24.50 4.31
CA HIS A 190 13.14 -23.82 3.75
C HIS A 190 13.01 -22.29 3.69
N LEU A 191 11.82 -21.73 3.95
CA LEU A 191 11.56 -20.29 4.00
C LEU A 191 11.94 -19.66 5.36
N ALA A 192 12.42 -20.43 6.34
CA ALA A 192 12.86 -19.94 7.63
C ALA A 192 14.20 -19.17 7.54
N ASP A 193 14.22 -17.90 7.90
CA ASP A 193 15.43 -17.06 7.93
C ASP A 193 15.37 -16.02 9.07
N LYS A 194 16.42 -15.94 9.89
CA LYS A 194 16.54 -15.01 11.02
C LYS A 194 16.59 -13.52 10.60
N ASN A 195 16.98 -13.24 9.36
CA ASN A 195 17.04 -11.89 8.78
C ASN A 195 15.74 -11.50 8.07
N CYS A 196 14.73 -12.39 8.08
CA CYS A 196 13.47 -12.22 7.37
C CYS A 196 12.34 -11.78 8.32
N LYS A 197 11.45 -10.94 7.80
CA LYS A 197 10.10 -10.71 8.33
C LYS A 197 9.10 -11.14 7.27
N TYR A 198 7.93 -11.61 7.68
CA TYR A 198 6.99 -12.26 6.78
C TYR A 198 5.70 -11.48 6.66
N ILE A 199 5.19 -11.34 5.44
CA ILE A 199 3.81 -10.92 5.18
C ILE A 199 3.13 -12.10 4.48
N ALA A 200 2.18 -12.72 5.17
CA ALA A 200 1.44 -13.88 4.68
C ALA A 200 -0.02 -13.53 4.39
N PHE A 201 -0.48 -13.96 3.23
CA PHE A 201 -1.84 -13.75 2.74
C PHE A 201 -2.63 -15.06 2.80
N PHE A 202 -3.56 -15.17 3.75
CA PHE A 202 -4.40 -16.36 3.91
C PHE A 202 -5.54 -16.37 2.88
N GLY A 203 -5.33 -17.13 1.81
CA GLY A 203 -6.26 -17.32 0.69
C GLY A 203 -7.64 -17.78 1.16
N GLY A 204 -7.69 -18.61 2.20
CA GLY A 204 -8.89 -19.27 2.72
C GLY A 204 -9.98 -18.35 3.30
N THR A 205 -9.77 -17.02 3.33
CA THR A 205 -10.76 -16.06 3.80
C THR A 205 -12.03 -16.09 2.94
N ARG A 206 -13.21 -16.28 3.55
CA ARG A 206 -14.51 -16.35 2.83
C ARG A 206 -15.62 -15.59 3.56
N PHE A 207 -16.04 -14.47 2.97
CA PHE A 207 -17.30 -13.79 3.29
C PHE A 207 -18.50 -14.50 2.66
N SER A 208 -19.62 -14.60 3.37
CA SER A 208 -20.87 -15.15 2.85
C SER A 208 -22.08 -14.50 3.54
N ASN A 209 -22.97 -13.90 2.75
CA ASN A 209 -24.20 -13.26 3.23
C ASN A 209 -25.43 -13.90 2.55
N PRO A 210 -25.77 -15.17 2.89
CA PRO A 210 -26.80 -15.93 2.18
C PRO A 210 -28.20 -15.31 2.32
N ASP A 211 -28.49 -14.73 3.48
CA ASP A 211 -29.77 -14.11 3.82
C ASP A 211 -29.90 -12.69 3.26
N LYS A 212 -28.89 -12.19 2.53
CA LYS A 212 -28.83 -10.85 1.92
C LYS A 212 -29.09 -9.73 2.92
N LEU A 213 -28.55 -9.89 4.13
CA LEU A 213 -28.65 -8.90 5.18
C LEU A 213 -27.96 -7.62 4.76
N HIS A 214 -28.59 -6.48 5.04
CA HIS A 214 -27.94 -5.18 4.88
C HIS A 214 -27.02 -4.93 6.07
N LEU A 215 -25.76 -5.36 5.94
CA LEU A 215 -24.72 -5.20 6.96
C LEU A 215 -24.34 -3.72 7.08
N ARG A 216 -24.35 -3.19 8.31
CA ARG A 216 -24.14 -1.78 8.66
C ARG A 216 -22.86 -1.51 9.45
N SER A 217 -22.17 -2.55 9.89
CA SER A 217 -20.95 -2.42 10.71
C SER A 217 -19.84 -3.38 10.29
N GLU A 218 -18.59 -3.02 10.57
CA GLU A 218 -17.42 -3.89 10.41
C GLU A 218 -17.61 -5.23 11.14
N GLN A 219 -18.18 -5.19 12.36
CA GLN A 219 -18.45 -6.37 13.18
C GLN A 219 -19.41 -7.34 12.47
N GLU A 220 -20.45 -6.84 11.82
CA GLU A 220 -21.38 -7.65 11.04
C GLU A 220 -20.72 -8.24 9.78
N VAL A 221 -19.83 -7.51 9.11
CA VAL A 221 -19.03 -8.04 7.99
C VAL A 221 -18.08 -9.14 8.47
N MET A 222 -17.39 -8.94 9.61
CA MET A 222 -16.50 -9.95 10.20
C MET A 222 -17.28 -11.20 10.63
N ALA A 223 -18.45 -11.04 11.25
CA ALA A 223 -19.31 -12.16 11.65
C ALA A 223 -19.79 -13.02 10.47
N ASN A 224 -19.89 -12.42 9.28
CA ASN A 224 -20.19 -13.11 8.02
C ASN A 224 -18.93 -13.57 7.25
N THR A 225 -17.73 -13.43 7.83
CA THR A 225 -16.44 -13.81 7.22
C THR A 225 -15.75 -14.94 7.97
N LYS A 226 -15.57 -16.09 7.30
CA LYS A 226 -14.86 -17.26 7.84
C LYS A 226 -13.39 -17.24 7.45
N GLY A 227 -12.53 -17.68 8.37
CA GLY A 227 -11.08 -17.66 8.18
C GLY A 227 -10.54 -16.25 7.91
N HIS A 228 -11.20 -15.22 8.45
CA HIS A 228 -10.63 -13.87 8.48
C HIS A 228 -9.36 -13.88 9.34
N VAL A 229 -8.39 -13.04 9.00
CA VAL A 229 -7.20 -12.76 9.82
C VAL A 229 -6.68 -11.36 9.49
N SER A 230 -6.18 -10.70 10.52
CA SER A 230 -5.24 -9.56 10.48
C SER A 230 -4.65 -9.57 11.88
N LEU A 231 -3.42 -10.07 11.97
CA LEU A 231 -2.63 -10.22 13.19
C LEU A 231 -1.14 -10.07 12.86
N GLY A 232 -0.48 -9.14 13.53
CA GLY A 232 0.90 -8.76 13.33
C GLY A 232 1.70 -8.82 14.63
N GLY A 233 2.92 -9.34 14.55
CA GLY A 233 3.79 -9.54 15.70
C GLY A 233 4.77 -10.70 15.44
N GLY A 234 5.62 -11.06 16.40
CA GLY A 234 6.51 -12.23 16.30
C GLY A 234 7.42 -12.38 15.06
N GLY A 235 7.48 -11.39 14.16
CA GLY A 235 8.10 -11.48 12.85
C GLY A 235 7.19 -11.85 11.67
N LEU A 236 5.89 -12.11 11.89
CA LEU A 236 4.89 -12.45 10.88
C LEU A 236 3.65 -11.55 10.98
N ALA A 237 3.28 -10.94 9.86
CA ALA A 237 1.96 -10.37 9.61
C ALA A 237 1.13 -11.37 8.82
N LEU A 238 0.01 -11.86 9.38
CA LEU A 238 -0.94 -12.72 8.68
C LEU A 238 -2.22 -11.95 8.39
N VAL A 239 -2.55 -11.81 7.11
CA VAL A 239 -3.70 -11.04 6.61
C VAL A 239 -4.59 -11.88 5.71
N GLY A 240 -5.91 -11.74 5.84
CA GLY A 240 -6.90 -12.53 5.13
C GLY A 240 -7.27 -11.90 3.79
N THR A 241 -7.30 -12.68 2.70
CA THR A 241 -7.50 -12.15 1.33
C THR A 241 -8.92 -11.69 0.99
N GLY A 242 -9.77 -11.39 1.99
CA GLY A 242 -11.18 -11.08 1.80
C GLY A 242 -11.47 -9.90 0.85
N ALA A 243 -10.54 -8.94 0.79
CA ALA A 243 -10.61 -7.78 -0.10
C ALA A 243 -9.58 -7.78 -1.25
N LEU A 244 -8.83 -8.88 -1.45
CA LEU A 244 -7.81 -9.00 -2.51
C LEU A 244 -8.40 -8.87 -3.94
N TYR A 245 -9.71 -9.12 -4.10
CA TYR A 245 -10.41 -8.91 -5.37
C TYR A 245 -10.23 -7.48 -5.91
N SER A 246 -10.20 -6.48 -5.04
CA SER A 246 -10.10 -5.05 -5.41
C SER A 246 -8.70 -4.60 -5.86
N TRP A 247 -7.65 -5.39 -5.60
CA TRP A 247 -6.26 -4.99 -5.86
C TRP A 247 -5.91 -5.04 -7.36
N ALA A 248 -5.06 -4.13 -7.83
CA ALA A 248 -4.52 -4.18 -9.18
C ALA A 248 -3.53 -5.34 -9.36
N THR A 249 -3.50 -5.96 -10.55
CA THR A 249 -2.50 -6.97 -10.96
C THR A 249 -1.23 -6.36 -11.56
N GLU A 250 -1.28 -5.06 -11.88
CA GLU A 250 -0.25 -4.31 -12.61
C GLU A 250 -0.11 -2.91 -12.00
N VAL A 251 1.11 -2.38 -11.99
CA VAL A 251 1.46 -1.05 -11.43
C VAL A 251 0.65 0.07 -12.09
N ASP A 252 0.57 0.09 -13.42
CA ASP A 252 -0.17 1.11 -14.18
C ASP A 252 -1.66 1.18 -13.82
N LYS A 253 -2.23 0.09 -13.28
CA LYS A 253 -3.65 0.00 -12.89
C LYS A 253 -3.91 0.40 -11.44
N VAL A 254 -2.87 0.57 -10.61
CA VAL A 254 -3.03 0.90 -9.19
C VAL A 254 -3.83 2.18 -8.98
N MET A 255 -3.47 3.26 -9.69
CA MET A 255 -4.13 4.57 -9.51
C MET A 255 -5.58 4.58 -9.98
N ASP A 256 -5.90 3.84 -11.04
CA ASP A 256 -7.28 3.71 -11.52
C ASP A 256 -8.11 2.82 -10.58
N ALA A 257 -7.54 1.70 -10.11
CA ALA A 257 -8.20 0.82 -9.15
C ALA A 257 -8.44 1.51 -7.79
N MET A 258 -7.49 2.30 -7.29
CA MET A 258 -7.66 3.12 -6.07
C MET A 258 -8.68 4.25 -6.23
N LYS A 259 -9.10 4.58 -7.45
CA LYS A 259 -10.16 5.55 -7.76
C LYS A 259 -11.47 4.90 -8.17
N ASP A 260 -11.55 3.57 -8.20
CA ASP A 260 -12.73 2.85 -8.71
C ASP A 260 -13.96 3.14 -7.82
N PRO A 261 -14.99 3.85 -8.35
CA PRO A 261 -16.19 4.21 -7.61
C PRO A 261 -17.23 3.07 -7.61
N THR A 262 -16.94 1.93 -8.24
CA THR A 262 -17.87 0.79 -8.34
C THR A 262 -18.32 0.37 -6.94
N PRO A 263 -19.65 0.28 -6.69
CA PRO A 263 -20.17 -0.24 -5.43
C PRO A 263 -19.83 -1.72 -5.22
N ILE A 264 -19.56 -2.11 -3.99
CA ILE A 264 -19.30 -3.50 -3.61
C ILE A 264 -20.64 -4.26 -3.53
N ASP A 265 -20.74 -5.42 -4.19
CA ASP A 265 -21.88 -6.34 -4.00
C ASP A 265 -21.77 -7.05 -2.64
N THR A 266 -22.31 -6.44 -1.60
CA THR A 266 -22.30 -6.95 -0.21
C THR A 266 -23.11 -8.24 0.00
N ASN A 267 -23.72 -8.80 -1.05
CA ASN A 267 -24.31 -10.14 -1.02
C ASN A 267 -23.26 -11.24 -1.27
N SER A 268 -22.20 -10.95 -2.02
CA SER A 268 -21.22 -11.93 -2.47
C SER A 268 -19.75 -11.58 -2.19
N LEU A 269 -19.46 -10.31 -1.90
CA LEU A 269 -18.13 -9.78 -1.63
C LEU A 269 -18.07 -9.13 -0.24
N MET A 270 -16.91 -9.27 0.39
CA MET A 270 -16.59 -8.61 1.64
C MET A 270 -16.41 -7.11 1.40
N ASP A 271 -17.15 -6.26 2.13
CA ASP A 271 -16.86 -4.83 2.19
C ASP A 271 -15.82 -4.58 3.28
N PHE A 272 -14.56 -4.38 2.87
CA PHE A 272 -13.46 -3.98 3.74
C PHE A 272 -13.09 -2.50 3.54
N SER A 273 -14.01 -1.66 3.03
CA SER A 273 -13.71 -0.27 2.66
C SER A 273 -13.72 0.73 3.82
N GLY A 274 -13.96 0.29 5.07
CA GLY A 274 -14.21 1.19 6.19
C GLY A 274 -15.54 1.94 6.07
N GLY A 275 -16.58 1.28 5.53
CA GLY A 275 -17.93 1.85 5.38
C GLY A 275 -18.13 2.80 4.21
N ARG A 276 -17.20 2.85 3.25
CA ARG A 276 -17.28 3.70 2.04
C ARG A 276 -17.96 3.02 0.84
N GLY A 277 -18.09 1.69 0.86
CA GLY A 277 -18.84 0.89 -0.09
C GLY A 277 -18.25 0.77 -1.50
N THR A 278 -17.06 1.31 -1.78
CA THR A 278 -16.44 1.33 -3.13
C THR A 278 -15.20 0.45 -3.23
N TRP A 279 -14.94 -0.06 -4.44
CA TRP A 279 -13.78 -0.87 -4.76
C TRP A 279 -12.44 -0.16 -4.45
N GLY A 280 -12.28 1.11 -4.84
CA GLY A 280 -11.06 1.86 -4.57
C GLY A 280 -10.78 2.09 -3.08
N ALA A 281 -11.82 2.33 -2.29
CA ALA A 281 -11.71 2.43 -0.83
C ALA A 281 -11.42 1.06 -0.18
N CYS A 282 -11.97 -0.03 -0.72
CA CYS A 282 -11.68 -1.41 -0.31
C CYS A 282 -10.21 -1.78 -0.57
N TYR A 283 -9.68 -1.42 -1.75
CA TYR A 283 -8.26 -1.60 -2.08
C TYR A 283 -7.38 -0.82 -1.09
N GLY A 284 -7.62 0.49 -0.93
CA GLY A 284 -6.87 1.33 -0.01
C GLY A 284 -6.85 0.80 1.42
N THR A 285 -8.02 0.48 1.96
CA THR A 285 -8.16 0.01 3.36
C THR A 285 -7.47 -1.33 3.57
N HIS A 286 -7.65 -2.29 2.66
CA HIS A 286 -7.02 -3.61 2.76
C HIS A 286 -5.50 -3.52 2.59
N LEU A 287 -5.01 -2.69 1.67
CA LEU A 287 -3.57 -2.45 1.52
C LEU A 287 -2.99 -1.76 2.77
N GLY A 288 -3.75 -0.85 3.38
CA GLY A 288 -3.41 -0.22 4.64
C GLY A 288 -3.32 -1.20 5.82
N SER A 289 -4.27 -2.14 5.96
CA SER A 289 -4.22 -3.11 7.05
C SER A 289 -3.02 -4.06 6.92
N VAL A 290 -2.62 -4.43 5.69
CA VAL A 290 -1.35 -5.15 5.47
C VAL A 290 -0.15 -4.38 6.02
N LEU A 291 -0.11 -3.06 5.82
CA LEU A 291 0.97 -2.22 6.34
C LEU A 291 0.93 -2.10 7.88
N HIS A 292 -0.26 -2.05 8.47
CA HIS A 292 -0.47 -2.04 9.92
C HIS A 292 0.08 -3.32 10.58
N GLU A 293 -0.35 -4.49 10.13
CA GLU A 293 0.13 -5.77 10.67
C GLU A 293 1.64 -5.96 10.43
N MET A 294 2.13 -5.55 9.26
CA MET A 294 3.55 -5.56 8.94
C MET A 294 4.36 -4.66 9.87
N ALA A 295 3.85 -3.48 10.22
CA ALA A 295 4.51 -2.54 11.11
C ALA A 295 4.66 -3.05 12.55
N HIS A 296 3.73 -3.88 13.06
CA HIS A 296 3.95 -4.61 14.31
C HIS A 296 5.15 -5.57 14.25
N THR A 297 5.44 -6.17 13.08
CA THR A 297 6.67 -6.96 12.89
C THR A 297 7.96 -6.12 12.89
N LEU A 298 7.83 -4.80 12.68
CA LEU A 298 8.87 -3.77 12.75
C LEU A 298 8.84 -3.01 14.08
N ASP A 299 8.35 -3.66 15.14
CA ASP A 299 8.40 -3.20 16.54
C ASP A 299 7.51 -1.98 16.88
N LEU A 300 6.61 -1.58 15.98
CA LEU A 300 5.62 -0.53 16.22
C LEU A 300 4.46 -1.03 17.09
N GLY A 301 4.11 -0.26 18.12
CA GLY A 301 2.85 -0.39 18.85
C GLY A 301 1.72 0.38 18.16
N HIS A 302 0.54 0.37 18.76
CA HIS A 302 -0.56 1.24 18.32
C HIS A 302 -0.25 2.71 18.60
N THR A 303 -0.91 3.60 17.86
CA THR A 303 -0.85 5.04 18.11
C THR A 303 -2.25 5.67 18.01
N PRO A 304 -2.50 6.87 18.55
CA PRO A 304 -3.84 7.46 18.52
C PRO A 304 -4.33 7.90 17.13
N HIS A 305 -3.44 7.94 16.14
CA HIS A 305 -3.69 8.45 14.78
C HIS A 305 -2.64 7.90 13.79
N GLY A 306 -2.90 7.96 12.48
CA GLY A 306 -1.98 7.44 11.47
C GLY A 306 -2.20 5.95 11.15
N ILE A 307 -1.22 5.32 10.49
CA ILE A 307 -1.27 3.92 10.04
C ILE A 307 -1.44 2.94 11.21
N MET A 308 -0.79 3.18 12.36
CA MET A 308 -0.95 2.36 13.58
C MET A 308 -2.23 2.67 14.36
N ALA A 309 -3.22 3.26 13.69
CA ALA A 309 -4.55 3.60 14.14
C ALA A 309 -5.52 3.40 12.94
N ARG A 310 -6.73 3.95 13.00
CA ARG A 310 -7.68 3.93 11.85
C ARG A 310 -7.23 4.72 10.61
N GLY A 311 -6.00 5.23 10.56
CA GLY A 311 -5.48 5.99 9.40
C GLY A 311 -5.12 5.13 8.20
N PHE A 312 -4.90 3.82 8.38
CA PHE A 312 -4.63 2.89 7.28
C PHE A 312 -5.76 2.83 6.23
N GLU A 313 -6.99 3.11 6.67
CA GLU A 313 -8.20 3.24 5.84
C GLU A 313 -8.02 4.20 4.65
N ASP A 314 -7.20 5.24 4.81
CA ASP A 314 -7.10 6.34 3.85
C ASP A 314 -5.93 6.18 2.87
N LEU A 315 -5.30 5.00 2.81
CA LEU A 315 -4.11 4.79 1.96
C LEU A 315 -4.39 5.05 0.47
N HIS A 316 -5.60 4.77 -0.03
CA HIS A 316 -5.99 5.17 -1.39
C HIS A 316 -6.05 6.70 -1.58
N VAL A 317 -6.44 7.46 -0.54
CA VAL A 317 -6.47 8.93 -0.56
C VAL A 317 -5.06 9.50 -0.69
N PHE A 318 -4.07 8.91 -0.01
CA PHE A 318 -2.66 9.31 -0.12
C PHE A 318 -2.15 9.28 -1.58
N PHE A 319 -2.50 8.23 -2.32
CA PHE A 319 -2.11 8.07 -3.73
C PHE A 319 -2.98 8.88 -4.69
N ASN A 320 -4.24 9.16 -4.35
CA ASN A 320 -5.17 9.91 -5.21
C ASN A 320 -4.99 11.43 -5.14
N THR A 321 -4.58 11.97 -3.99
CA THR A 321 -4.46 13.42 -3.74
C THR A 321 -3.20 14.01 -4.36
N THR A 322 -3.33 14.99 -5.27
CA THR A 322 -2.18 15.60 -5.96
C THR A 322 -1.42 16.61 -5.11
N LYS A 323 -2.12 17.35 -4.25
CA LYS A 323 -1.55 18.30 -3.29
C LYS A 323 -1.75 17.80 -1.86
N LEU A 324 -0.72 17.17 -1.29
CA LEU A 324 -0.58 17.18 0.16
C LEU A 324 -0.16 18.60 0.55
N THR A 325 -1.09 19.47 0.95
CA THR A 325 -0.69 20.75 1.57
C THR A 325 0.04 20.44 2.89
N SER A 326 0.75 21.43 3.44
CA SER A 326 1.42 21.26 4.73
C SER A 326 0.48 20.93 5.89
N ASP A 327 -0.85 21.05 5.70
CA ASP A 327 -1.88 20.73 6.71
C ASP A 327 -2.30 19.24 6.67
N TYR A 328 -1.83 18.47 5.69
CA TYR A 328 -2.07 17.02 5.51
C TYR A 328 -0.86 16.15 5.90
N LEU A 329 0.28 16.77 6.17
CA LEU A 329 1.43 16.14 6.82
C LEU A 329 1.47 16.70 8.25
N PRO A 330 1.74 15.89 9.28
CA PRO A 330 1.66 16.38 10.65
C PRO A 330 2.78 17.40 10.92
N GLN A 331 2.43 18.68 10.93
CA GLN A 331 3.28 19.68 11.57
C GLN A 331 3.45 19.31 13.05
N SER A 332 4.69 19.42 13.52
CA SER A 332 5.13 19.08 14.88
C SER A 332 4.35 19.85 15.98
N PRO A 333 4.50 19.44 17.25
CA PRO A 333 3.61 18.53 17.97
C PRO A 333 2.35 19.21 18.54
N HIS A 334 1.96 20.38 18.04
CA HIS A 334 0.96 21.24 18.69
C HIS A 334 -0.50 21.01 18.29
N HIS A 335 -0.81 20.03 17.44
CA HIS A 335 -2.20 19.72 17.06
C HIS A 335 -2.96 18.86 18.11
N SER A 336 -2.73 19.13 19.39
CA SER A 336 -3.43 18.56 20.53
C SER A 336 -4.78 19.24 20.77
N SER A 337 -5.78 18.96 19.92
CA SER A 337 -7.19 19.27 20.23
C SER A 337 -8.19 18.47 19.40
N ILE A 338 -8.89 17.55 20.08
CA ILE A 338 -10.23 17.07 19.70
C ILE A 338 -10.33 16.40 18.31
N MET A 339 -9.79 15.17 18.21
CA MET A 339 -10.52 14.10 17.52
C MET A 339 -10.91 13.04 18.56
N ARG A 340 -12.15 12.56 18.49
CA ARG A 340 -12.69 11.58 19.46
C ARG A 340 -11.83 10.32 19.44
N GLN A 341 -11.50 9.80 20.63
CA GLN A 341 -11.05 8.41 20.80
C GLN A 341 -12.12 7.46 20.25
N SER A 342 -11.92 6.98 19.03
CA SER A 342 -12.68 5.87 18.45
C SER A 342 -11.77 4.64 18.45
N MET A 343 -11.59 4.07 19.64
CA MET A 343 -10.64 2.98 19.89
C MET A 343 -11.26 1.59 19.62
N SER A 344 -12.57 1.50 19.40
CA SER A 344 -13.24 0.24 19.06
C SER A 344 -13.48 0.14 17.55
N SER A 345 -12.68 -0.68 16.88
CA SER A 345 -12.92 -1.22 15.54
C SER A 345 -12.61 -2.70 15.58
N SER A 346 -13.37 -3.54 14.87
CA SER A 346 -13.04 -4.96 14.73
C SER A 346 -11.89 -5.21 13.72
N LEU A 347 -11.36 -4.15 13.11
CA LEU A 347 -10.25 -4.19 12.15
C LEU A 347 -8.88 -3.93 12.80
N ILE A 348 -8.83 -3.45 14.04
CA ILE A 348 -7.61 -3.23 14.82
C ILE A 348 -7.59 -4.26 15.94
N LYS A 349 -6.47 -4.95 16.13
CA LYS A 349 -6.30 -6.00 17.15
C LYS A 349 -4.96 -5.86 17.84
N GLU A 350 -4.84 -6.40 19.04
CA GLU A 350 -3.58 -6.38 19.78
C GLU A 350 -2.49 -7.19 19.06
N SER A 351 -1.26 -6.67 19.07
CA SER A 351 -0.12 -7.32 18.41
C SER A 351 0.26 -8.64 19.07
N VAL A 352 0.60 -9.66 18.29
CA VAL A 352 0.92 -11.01 18.80
C VAL A 352 2.35 -11.08 19.33
N THR A 353 2.50 -11.32 20.64
CA THR A 353 3.81 -11.64 21.24
C THR A 353 4.07 -13.15 21.22
N PHE A 354 4.94 -13.61 20.33
CA PHE A 354 5.39 -15.00 20.26
C PHE A 354 6.91 -15.06 20.06
N THR A 355 7.61 -15.91 20.82
CA THR A 355 9.05 -16.14 20.65
C THR A 355 9.30 -17.37 19.79
N THR A 356 10.23 -17.28 18.84
CA THR A 356 10.46 -18.32 17.81
C THR A 356 11.34 -19.48 18.29
N ASP A 357 11.31 -19.80 19.59
CA ASP A 357 12.30 -20.68 20.24
C ASP A 357 12.11 -22.19 19.93
N PHE A 358 11.12 -22.53 19.10
CA PHE A 358 10.80 -23.91 18.71
C PHE A 358 10.90 -24.14 17.19
N VAL A 359 12.10 -24.04 16.62
CA VAL A 359 12.38 -24.54 15.27
C VAL A 359 12.64 -26.05 15.31
N ARG A 360 11.59 -26.86 15.14
CA ARG A 360 11.74 -28.26 14.71
C ARG A 360 11.61 -28.33 13.20
N LYS A 361 12.67 -28.74 12.51
CA LYS A 361 12.62 -29.03 11.06
C LYS A 361 11.73 -30.26 10.83
N ILE A 362 10.52 -30.04 10.34
CA ILE A 362 9.65 -31.09 9.82
C ILE A 362 9.86 -31.13 8.30
N PRO A 363 10.19 -32.29 7.69
CA PRO A 363 10.21 -32.43 6.23
C PRO A 363 8.81 -32.13 5.67
N LEU A 364 8.72 -31.17 4.76
CA LEU A 364 7.48 -30.77 4.11
C LEU A 364 7.71 -30.77 2.60
N ASP A 365 7.25 -31.84 1.94
CA ASP A 365 7.47 -32.09 0.51
C ASP A 365 6.58 -31.23 -0.42
N ASN A 366 5.63 -30.47 0.14
CA ASN A 366 4.59 -29.75 -0.59
C ASN A 366 4.85 -28.24 -0.75
N ILE A 367 6.11 -27.81 -0.83
CA ILE A 367 6.47 -26.39 -0.98
C ILE A 367 7.22 -26.16 -2.29
N ASN A 368 6.44 -26.05 -3.37
CA ASN A 368 6.67 -25.17 -4.52
C ASN A 368 5.59 -25.45 -5.57
N MET A 369 4.46 -24.75 -5.48
CA MET A 369 3.60 -24.60 -6.65
C MET A 369 4.28 -23.58 -7.56
N THR A 370 4.95 -24.04 -8.62
CA THR A 370 5.69 -23.17 -9.54
C THR A 370 4.72 -22.21 -10.24
N VAL A 371 4.63 -20.98 -9.75
CA VAL A 371 3.93 -19.89 -10.43
C VAL A 371 4.70 -19.62 -11.73
N GLU A 372 3.98 -19.48 -12.85
CA GLU A 372 4.64 -19.09 -14.10
C GLU A 372 5.40 -17.76 -13.87
N PRO A 373 6.70 -17.67 -14.23
CA PRO A 373 7.42 -16.41 -14.17
C PRO A 373 6.67 -15.31 -14.92
N LEU A 374 6.80 -14.08 -14.45
CA LEU A 374 6.39 -12.91 -15.20
C LEU A 374 7.08 -12.97 -16.57
N LYS A 375 6.30 -12.89 -17.66
CA LYS A 375 6.85 -12.82 -19.02
C LYS A 375 7.26 -11.37 -19.30
N GLY A 376 8.36 -10.96 -18.66
CA GLY A 376 8.91 -9.61 -18.67
C GLY A 376 8.53 -8.79 -17.43
N PRO A 377 9.19 -7.63 -17.21
CA PRO A 377 8.98 -6.78 -16.04
C PRO A 377 7.50 -6.42 -15.84
N LEU A 378 7.04 -6.28 -14.58
CA LEU A 378 5.67 -5.83 -14.25
C LEU A 378 5.23 -4.71 -15.21
N GLY A 379 4.30 -5.07 -16.10
CA GLY A 379 4.24 -4.50 -17.44
C GLY A 379 3.27 -3.35 -17.59
N SER A 380 3.54 -2.49 -18.58
CA SER A 380 2.63 -1.40 -18.95
C SER A 380 1.57 -1.89 -19.93
N SER A 381 0.31 -1.58 -19.65
CA SER A 381 -0.80 -1.79 -20.60
C SER A 381 -0.97 -0.64 -21.60
N GLY A 382 -0.12 0.39 -21.54
CA GLY A 382 -0.24 1.63 -22.32
C GLY A 382 0.73 1.67 -23.49
N VAL A 383 0.22 1.54 -24.72
CA VAL A 383 1.00 1.86 -25.92
C VAL A 383 0.76 3.32 -26.30
N TYR A 384 1.63 4.21 -25.83
CA TYR A 384 1.76 5.57 -26.38
C TYR A 384 3.12 5.75 -27.04
N SER A 385 3.12 5.71 -28.38
CA SER A 385 4.26 6.13 -29.19
C SER A 385 4.10 7.60 -29.55
N PRO A 386 5.02 8.51 -29.16
CA PRO A 386 4.96 9.90 -29.58
C PRO A 386 5.15 10.02 -31.10
N PRO A 387 4.53 11.01 -31.78
CA PRO A 387 4.77 11.25 -33.20
C PRO A 387 6.25 11.57 -33.47
N SER A 388 6.89 10.79 -34.34
CA SER A 388 8.26 11.07 -34.77
C SER A 388 8.28 12.28 -35.71
N LEU A 389 8.71 13.43 -35.19
CA LEU A 389 9.02 14.59 -36.02
C LEU A 389 10.26 14.27 -36.88
N LEU A 390 10.01 13.81 -38.10
CA LEU A 390 11.03 13.52 -39.10
C LEU A 390 11.80 14.78 -39.46
N SER A 391 12.96 14.97 -38.82
CA SER A 391 13.98 15.94 -39.22
C SER A 391 14.45 15.63 -40.65
N ARG A 392 13.93 16.39 -41.61
CA ARG A 392 14.27 16.33 -43.04
C ARG A 392 15.78 16.53 -43.24
N ARG A 393 16.55 15.46 -43.41
CA ARG A 393 17.93 15.50 -43.92
C ARG A 393 17.95 14.99 -45.36
N ASN A 394 18.22 15.90 -46.29
CA ASN A 394 18.51 15.57 -47.68
C ASN A 394 19.85 14.82 -47.77
N THR A 395 19.84 13.63 -48.36
CA THR A 395 21.04 13.04 -49.01
C THR A 395 20.61 12.29 -50.26
N ASN A 396 21.01 12.80 -51.44
CA ASN A 396 20.89 12.09 -52.70
C ASN A 396 21.80 10.85 -52.71
N ARG A 397 21.32 9.72 -53.26
CA ARG A 397 22.13 8.81 -54.09
C ARG A 397 21.24 7.86 -54.88
N LEU A 398 21.60 7.64 -56.14
CA LEU A 398 20.98 6.66 -57.05
C LEU A 398 21.65 5.29 -56.84
N SER A 399 20.90 4.19 -57.04
CA SER A 399 21.09 3.28 -58.19
C SER A 399 20.36 1.93 -58.05
N ASN A 400 19.67 1.53 -59.14
CA ASN A 400 19.48 0.17 -59.67
C ASN A 400 18.79 -0.96 -58.86
N SER A 401 17.63 -1.39 -59.40
CA SER A 401 17.32 -2.77 -59.90
C SER A 401 17.14 -3.92 -58.88
N SER A 402 16.24 -4.90 -59.03
CA SER A 402 15.38 -5.35 -60.17
C SER A 402 14.28 -6.34 -59.73
N ASN A 403 13.25 -6.53 -60.57
CA ASN A 403 12.46 -7.76 -60.80
C ASN A 403 11.64 -8.41 -59.65
N MET A 404 10.29 -8.38 -59.73
CA MET A 404 9.44 -9.46 -60.29
C MET A 404 7.93 -9.13 -60.14
N SER A 405 7.07 -9.87 -60.85
CA SER A 405 5.71 -9.44 -61.26
C SER A 405 4.59 -10.42 -60.76
N PRO A 406 3.33 -10.44 -61.29
CA PRO A 406 2.24 -9.58 -60.80
C PRO A 406 0.83 -10.26 -60.70
N LEU A 407 -0.23 -9.45 -60.45
CA LEU A 407 -1.69 -9.73 -60.64
C LEU A 407 -2.34 -10.75 -59.65
N THR A 408 -3.66 -10.79 -59.38
CA THR A 408 -4.84 -10.44 -60.22
C THR A 408 -6.14 -10.16 -59.39
N ILE A 409 -7.15 -9.56 -60.07
CA ILE A 409 -8.63 -9.49 -59.85
C ILE A 409 -9.13 -8.14 -59.26
N GLU A 410 -9.66 -7.18 -60.04
CA GLU A 410 -10.99 -7.07 -60.72
C GLU A 410 -12.18 -6.97 -59.74
N GLU A 411 -12.77 -5.77 -59.57
CA GLU A 411 -14.05 -5.28 -60.15
C GLU A 411 -15.30 -5.59 -59.27
N SER A 412 -16.38 -4.78 -59.20
CA SER A 412 -16.71 -3.47 -59.80
C SER A 412 -17.78 -2.69 -58.95
N MET A 413 -18.26 -1.55 -59.45
CA MET A 413 -19.15 -0.54 -58.81
C MET A 413 -20.61 -1.05 -58.59
N MET A 414 -21.54 -0.44 -57.82
CA MET A 414 -22.22 0.88 -57.88
C MET A 414 -23.19 1.01 -56.66
N SER A 415 -23.84 2.11 -56.25
CA SER A 415 -23.72 3.59 -56.43
C SER A 415 -24.60 4.32 -55.37
N SER A 416 -24.57 5.67 -55.33
CA SER A 416 -25.33 6.60 -54.46
C SER A 416 -26.77 6.92 -55.02
N PRO A 417 -27.63 7.84 -54.47
CA PRO A 417 -27.38 9.01 -53.59
C PRO A 417 -28.41 9.35 -52.45
N SER A 418 -28.11 10.49 -51.78
CA SER A 418 -28.81 11.31 -50.74
C SER A 418 -30.18 11.94 -51.17
N PRO A 419 -30.97 12.76 -50.39
CA PRO A 419 -30.57 13.64 -49.25
C PRO A 419 -31.58 14.06 -48.11
N THR A 420 -31.05 14.72 -47.06
CA THR A 420 -31.57 15.82 -46.15
C THR A 420 -33.05 15.97 -45.68
N GLN A 421 -33.23 16.21 -44.35
CA GLN A 421 -33.95 17.32 -43.63
C GLN A 421 -34.35 16.85 -42.19
N LYS A 422 -34.05 17.53 -41.05
CA LYS A 422 -34.48 18.82 -40.42
C LYS A 422 -35.78 18.76 -39.57
N THR A 423 -35.77 19.50 -38.43
CA THR A 423 -36.86 19.88 -37.45
C THR A 423 -37.43 18.80 -36.48
N ALA A 424 -38.26 19.13 -35.46
CA ALA A 424 -38.03 19.97 -34.25
C ALA A 424 -39.19 19.85 -33.20
N CYS A 425 -38.88 19.98 -31.90
CA CYS A 425 -39.71 20.48 -30.76
C CYS A 425 -41.01 19.77 -30.19
N SER A 426 -41.04 19.73 -28.84
CA SER A 426 -42.14 20.14 -27.92
C SER A 426 -43.24 19.19 -27.35
N ARG A 427 -43.05 18.85 -26.06
CA ARG A 427 -43.95 18.86 -24.86
C ARG A 427 -45.50 18.82 -24.95
N THR A 428 -46.09 18.03 -24.03
CA THR A 428 -47.29 18.37 -23.20
C THR A 428 -47.28 17.64 -21.83
N LEU A 429 -48.32 17.80 -20.99
CA LEU A 429 -48.21 18.30 -19.59
C LEU A 429 -49.31 17.73 -18.62
N LEU A 430 -49.22 17.99 -17.28
CA LEU A 430 -50.24 17.85 -16.18
C LEU A 430 -50.45 16.43 -15.55
N ASN A 431 -50.85 16.20 -14.27
CA ASN A 431 -50.79 16.94 -12.97
C ASN A 431 -51.17 16.05 -11.73
N ALA A 432 -50.47 16.22 -10.58
CA ALA A 432 -50.90 16.06 -9.15
C ALA A 432 -51.49 14.72 -8.59
N PRO A 433 -51.67 14.50 -7.25
CA PRO A 433 -51.20 15.23 -6.05
C PRO A 433 -50.40 14.34 -5.03
N SER A 434 -50.03 14.90 -3.86
CA SER A 434 -49.22 14.26 -2.79
C SER A 434 -49.94 14.17 -1.42
N PRO A 435 -49.48 13.31 -0.50
CA PRO A 435 -49.55 13.57 0.94
C PRO A 435 -48.16 13.64 1.61
N ASN A 436 -48.09 14.32 2.77
CA ASN A 436 -46.84 14.72 3.43
C ASN A 436 -46.06 13.58 4.12
N ILE A 437 -44.73 13.63 4.02
CA ILE A 437 -43.79 12.87 4.85
C ILE A 437 -43.02 13.86 5.73
N SER A 438 -42.90 13.56 7.03
CA SER A 438 -42.12 14.36 7.98
C SER A 438 -40.61 14.18 7.77
N SER A 439 -39.87 15.28 7.97
CA SER A 439 -38.48 15.43 7.53
C SER A 439 -37.44 14.72 8.40
N SER A 440 -36.79 13.69 7.86
CA SER A 440 -35.32 13.52 7.92
C SER A 440 -34.86 12.47 6.89
N LEU A 441 -33.59 12.58 6.42
CA LEU A 441 -32.90 11.58 5.58
C LEU A 441 -33.38 11.36 4.13
N PHE A 442 -33.69 12.43 3.38
CA PHE A 442 -33.65 12.40 1.91
C PHE A 442 -32.98 13.64 1.30
N ASN A 443 -31.68 13.81 1.58
CA ASN A 443 -30.79 14.61 0.75
C ASN A 443 -29.33 14.21 1.03
N ASN A 444 -28.71 13.45 0.12
CA ASN A 444 -27.25 13.28 -0.04
C ASN A 444 -26.88 12.35 -1.24
N ASN A 445 -27.60 12.45 -2.36
CA ASN A 445 -27.29 11.70 -3.60
C ASN A 445 -26.95 12.60 -4.79
N LYS A 446 -26.53 13.84 -4.50
CA LYS A 446 -25.88 14.77 -5.44
C LYS A 446 -24.81 15.56 -4.68
N ASN A 447 -23.64 14.95 -4.49
CA ASN A 447 -22.32 15.58 -4.26
C ASN A 447 -21.22 14.52 -4.08
N LEU A 448 -21.09 13.58 -5.03
CA LEU A 448 -20.07 12.52 -5.01
C LEU A 448 -18.78 12.86 -5.79
N MET A 449 -18.55 14.13 -6.12
CA MET A 449 -17.28 14.65 -6.67
C MET A 449 -16.79 15.95 -6.02
N GLU A 450 -17.41 16.38 -4.92
CA GLU A 450 -16.90 17.47 -4.07
C GLU A 450 -16.33 16.88 -2.78
N ASN A 451 -15.11 16.37 -2.86
CA ASN A 451 -14.32 16.10 -1.66
C ASN A 451 -13.37 17.27 -1.41
N ASP A 452 -13.94 18.36 -0.89
CA ASP A 452 -13.17 19.49 -0.38
C ASP A 452 -12.42 19.04 0.88
N GLY A 453 -11.10 18.89 0.76
CA GLY A 453 -10.17 18.85 1.88
C GLY A 453 -10.35 17.78 2.97
N SER A 454 -10.86 16.58 2.67
CA SER A 454 -10.84 15.49 3.65
C SER A 454 -9.39 15.15 4.04
N LYS A 455 -8.99 15.43 5.29
CA LYS A 455 -7.64 15.17 5.80
C LYS A 455 -7.29 13.68 5.66
N CYS A 456 -6.35 13.36 4.78
CA CYS A 456 -5.81 12.02 4.62
C CYS A 456 -5.20 11.54 5.94
N ARG A 457 -5.74 10.49 6.56
CA ARG A 457 -5.22 9.95 7.83
C ARG A 457 -4.08 8.94 7.63
N ALA A 458 -3.70 8.61 6.39
CA ALA A 458 -2.64 7.66 6.08
C ALA A 458 -1.25 8.31 6.16
N PHE A 459 -0.70 8.37 7.38
CA PHE A 459 0.65 8.85 7.70
C PHE A 459 1.21 8.07 8.90
N TRP A 460 2.52 8.12 9.14
CA TRP A 460 3.12 7.57 10.36
C TRP A 460 3.02 8.58 11.50
N ALA A 461 2.49 8.17 12.66
CA ALA A 461 2.68 8.95 13.88
C ALA A 461 4.17 9.13 14.17
N ARG A 462 4.55 10.25 14.80
CA ARG A 462 5.94 10.71 14.81
C ARG A 462 6.93 9.68 15.39
N SER A 463 6.59 9.07 16.53
CA SER A 463 7.42 8.02 17.14
C SER A 463 7.57 6.81 16.23
N SER A 464 6.50 6.36 15.58
CA SER A 464 6.52 5.27 14.60
C SER A 464 7.42 5.60 13.41
N ALA A 465 7.38 6.83 12.92
CA ALA A 465 8.24 7.29 11.83
C ALA A 465 9.72 7.23 12.22
N VAL A 466 10.07 7.68 13.45
CA VAL A 466 11.44 7.61 13.97
C VAL A 466 11.90 6.16 14.17
N ILE A 467 11.08 5.30 14.78
CA ILE A 467 11.39 3.87 14.98
C ILE A 467 11.69 3.21 13.63
N LEU A 468 10.85 3.43 12.61
CA LEU A 468 11.08 2.90 11.26
C LEU A 468 12.36 3.47 10.62
N ALA A 469 12.58 4.78 10.71
CA ALA A 469 13.70 5.45 10.06
C ALA A 469 15.08 4.96 10.55
N PHE A 470 15.18 4.45 11.78
CA PHE A 470 16.40 3.84 12.34
C PHE A 470 16.30 2.31 12.50
N HIS A 471 15.22 1.66 12.06
CA HIS A 471 15.04 0.21 12.17
C HIS A 471 16.02 -0.59 11.30
N LYS A 472 16.43 -1.76 11.80
CA LYS A 472 17.38 -2.69 11.15
C LYS A 472 16.92 -3.25 9.80
N TRP A 473 15.61 -3.23 9.50
CA TRP A 473 15.08 -3.66 8.20
C TRP A 473 15.06 -2.54 7.15
N LEU A 474 15.18 -1.27 7.57
CA LEU A 474 15.28 -0.11 6.69
C LEU A 474 16.73 0.39 6.54
N ASN A 475 17.65 -0.07 7.39
CA ASN A 475 19.03 0.40 7.46
C ASN A 475 20.04 -0.75 7.56
N VAL A 476 21.22 -0.55 6.96
CA VAL A 476 22.38 -1.44 7.16
C VAL A 476 22.98 -1.16 8.53
N ALA A 477 22.65 -2.01 9.51
CA ALA A 477 23.11 -1.91 10.88
C ALA A 477 23.62 -3.25 11.41
N THR A 478 24.70 -3.20 12.20
CA THR A 478 25.27 -4.35 12.90
C THR A 478 24.41 -4.74 14.09
N ASP A 479 24.20 -6.03 14.30
CA ASP A 479 23.62 -6.50 15.56
C ASP A 479 24.59 -6.23 16.73
N GLY A 480 24.04 -5.82 17.87
CA GLY A 480 24.78 -5.52 19.09
C GLY A 480 23.83 -5.51 20.29
N ASP A 481 24.32 -5.05 21.43
CA ASP A 481 23.55 -4.99 22.67
C ASP A 481 22.34 -4.05 22.53
N SER A 482 21.19 -4.46 23.08
CA SER A 482 20.01 -3.60 23.13
C SER A 482 20.18 -2.49 24.18
N PRO A 483 19.42 -1.38 24.07
CA PRO A 483 19.35 -0.41 25.15
C PRO A 483 18.93 -1.08 26.46
N GLU A 484 19.42 -0.57 27.59
CA GLU A 484 19.07 -1.06 28.92
C GLU A 484 18.30 0.00 29.71
N LEU A 485 17.34 -0.42 30.53
CA LEU A 485 16.66 0.45 31.50
C LEU A 485 17.16 0.16 32.92
N LYS A 486 17.79 1.15 33.54
CA LYS A 486 18.35 1.08 34.91
C LYS A 486 17.62 2.10 35.78
N GLY A 487 16.56 1.65 36.46
CA GLY A 487 15.64 2.54 37.17
C GLY A 487 14.91 3.46 36.17
N SER A 488 15.06 4.78 36.32
CA SER A 488 14.52 5.77 35.38
C SER A 488 15.55 6.26 34.34
N VAL A 489 16.56 5.45 34.00
CA VAL A 489 17.63 5.82 33.07
C VAL A 489 17.74 4.79 31.95
N VAL A 490 17.55 5.22 30.71
CA VAL A 490 17.83 4.42 29.51
C VAL A 490 19.29 4.62 29.10
N CYS A 491 20.00 3.54 28.80
CA CYS A 491 21.40 3.56 28.35
C CYS A 491 21.57 2.76 27.05
N SER A 492 22.38 3.25 26.10
CA SER A 492 22.89 2.46 24.98
C SER A 492 24.25 2.98 24.53
N THR A 493 25.20 2.07 24.29
CA THR A 493 26.53 2.40 23.75
C THR A 493 26.49 2.93 22.32
N ALA A 494 25.45 2.57 21.55
CA ALA A 494 25.20 3.11 20.21
C ALA A 494 24.53 4.50 20.22
N GLY A 495 24.00 4.93 21.37
CA GLY A 495 23.25 6.17 21.53
C GLY A 495 21.78 6.04 21.14
N ILE A 496 20.90 6.63 21.95
CA ILE A 496 19.44 6.45 21.92
C ILE A 496 18.81 7.36 20.85
N ARG A 497 17.98 6.80 19.97
CA ARG A 497 17.25 7.55 18.92
C ARG A 497 15.83 7.89 19.29
N VAL A 498 15.14 7.01 20.02
CA VAL A 498 13.79 7.26 20.52
C VAL A 498 13.55 6.45 21.80
N VAL A 499 12.81 7.05 22.72
CA VAL A 499 12.15 6.36 23.83
C VAL A 499 10.66 6.62 23.73
N GLU A 500 9.86 5.57 23.73
CA GLU A 500 8.41 5.61 23.61
C GLU A 500 7.77 4.97 24.86
N LEU A 501 6.74 5.61 25.40
CA LEU A 501 5.94 5.09 26.50
C LEU A 501 4.63 4.53 25.95
N ARG A 502 4.33 3.27 26.30
CA ARG A 502 3.10 2.59 25.89
C ARG A 502 2.27 2.17 27.11
N ASP A 503 0.95 2.16 26.97
CA ASP A 503 0.06 1.54 27.96
C ASP A 503 0.08 0.00 27.86
N LEU A 504 -0.73 -0.69 28.67
CA LEU A 504 -0.80 -2.15 28.66
C LEU A 504 -1.44 -2.73 27.39
N HIS A 505 -2.10 -1.90 26.58
CA HIS A 505 -2.66 -2.25 25.26
C HIS A 505 -1.71 -1.90 24.10
N THR A 506 -0.43 -1.63 24.40
CA THR A 506 0.64 -1.24 23.47
C THR A 506 0.43 0.12 22.77
N MET A 507 -0.52 0.95 23.24
CA MET A 507 -0.78 2.27 22.69
C MET A 507 0.30 3.25 23.12
N ALA A 508 1.06 3.78 22.17
CA ALA A 508 2.03 4.83 22.43
C ALA A 508 1.31 6.14 22.80
N PHE A 509 1.56 6.65 24.00
CA PHE A 509 0.96 7.89 24.51
C PHE A 509 1.97 9.03 24.68
N HIS A 510 3.27 8.73 24.72
CA HIS A 510 4.34 9.73 24.80
C HIS A 510 5.64 9.22 24.18
N HIS A 511 6.51 10.12 23.70
CA HIS A 511 7.85 9.76 23.25
C HIS A 511 8.84 10.94 23.37
N TRP A 512 10.12 10.61 23.41
CA TRP A 512 11.25 11.52 23.22
C TRP A 512 12.09 11.05 22.05
N GLU A 513 12.51 11.95 21.17
CA GLU A 513 13.31 11.63 19.97
C GLU A 513 14.64 12.38 19.91
N PHE A 514 15.64 11.76 19.28
CA PHE A 514 16.99 12.29 19.11
C PHE A 514 17.45 12.10 17.66
N VAL A 515 16.70 12.68 16.72
CA VAL A 515 16.92 12.50 15.26
C VAL A 515 18.05 13.34 14.69
N THR A 516 18.51 14.38 15.40
CA THR A 516 19.65 15.23 15.01
C THR A 516 20.79 15.13 16.03
N ARG A 517 22.02 15.52 15.62
CA ARG A 517 23.27 15.37 16.38
C ARG A 517 23.64 13.89 16.67
N PRO A 518 24.87 13.59 17.15
CA PRO A 518 25.14 12.30 17.77
C PRO A 518 24.12 12.03 18.90
N PRO A 519 23.47 10.86 18.91
CA PRO A 519 22.42 10.54 19.89
C PRO A 519 23.02 10.34 21.30
N PRO A 520 22.29 10.69 22.37
CA PRO A 520 22.81 10.57 23.73
C PRO A 520 22.99 9.10 24.13
N PRO A 521 24.12 8.71 24.75
CA PRO A 521 24.32 7.34 25.24
C PRO A 521 23.51 7.03 26.50
N VAL A 522 23.02 8.06 27.20
CA VAL A 522 22.28 7.98 28.46
C VAL A 522 21.15 8.99 28.42
N PHE A 523 19.94 8.58 28.79
CA PHE A 523 18.76 9.44 28.90
C PHE A 523 18.01 9.18 30.21
N HIS A 524 17.90 10.22 31.05
CA HIS A 524 17.09 10.20 32.25
C HIS A 524 15.63 10.52 31.88
N LEU A 525 14.70 9.63 32.22
CA LEU A 525 13.29 9.74 31.85
C LEU A 525 12.62 10.89 32.63
N PRO A 526 12.22 11.99 31.96
CA PRO A 526 11.74 13.19 32.64
C PRO A 526 10.22 13.08 32.88
N TRP A 527 9.82 12.24 33.83
CA TRP A 527 8.40 11.90 34.08
C TRP A 527 7.44 13.09 34.21
N ALA A 528 7.90 14.19 34.81
CA ALA A 528 7.13 15.43 34.95
C ALA A 528 6.81 16.15 33.62
N GLN A 529 7.43 15.76 32.50
CA GLN A 529 7.15 16.30 31.17
C GLN A 529 6.05 15.53 30.43
N VAL A 530 5.63 14.36 30.95
CA VAL A 530 4.57 13.54 30.33
C VAL A 530 3.21 14.22 30.60
N PRO A 531 2.53 14.78 29.59
CA PRO A 531 1.40 15.68 29.82
C PRO A 531 0.11 14.94 30.17
N HIS A 532 -0.05 13.72 29.65
CA HIS A 532 -1.24 12.89 29.77
C HIS A 532 -0.81 11.46 30.06
N TRP A 533 -1.30 10.92 31.17
CA TRP A 533 -1.02 9.55 31.60
C TRP A 533 -2.25 8.67 31.41
N PRO A 534 -2.09 7.42 30.95
CA PRO A 534 -3.18 6.45 30.92
C PRO A 534 -3.64 6.10 32.35
N SER A 535 -4.83 5.48 32.45
CA SER A 535 -5.40 5.00 33.73
C SER A 535 -4.61 3.83 34.35
N ASP A 536 -3.77 3.19 33.55
CA ASP A 536 -3.01 2.00 33.87
C ASP A 536 -2.05 2.21 35.05
N SER A 537 -1.94 1.16 35.88
CA SER A 537 -1.01 1.14 37.01
C SER A 537 0.45 0.96 36.57
N HIS A 538 0.67 0.46 35.36
CA HIS A 538 1.97 0.17 34.77
C HIS A 538 2.03 0.67 33.33
N ILE A 539 3.23 0.97 32.86
CA ILE A 539 3.53 1.38 31.48
C ILE A 539 4.72 0.59 30.94
N GLU A 540 4.75 0.34 29.63
CA GLU A 540 5.94 -0.18 28.95
C GLU A 540 6.87 0.99 28.56
N VAL A 541 8.15 0.85 28.85
CA VAL A 541 9.22 1.71 28.29
C VAL A 541 9.86 0.98 27.12
N VAL A 542 9.67 1.50 25.92
CA VAL A 542 10.31 1.03 24.68
C VAL A 542 11.42 2.00 24.31
N ALA A 543 12.58 1.50 23.87
CA ALA A 543 13.65 2.35 23.38
C ALA A 543 14.33 1.75 22.15
N GLN A 544 14.83 2.61 21.26
CA GLN A 544 15.63 2.24 20.10
C GLN A 544 16.94 3.02 20.10
N ASP A 545 18.04 2.36 19.74
CA ASP A 545 19.33 3.02 19.53
C ASP A 545 19.65 3.30 18.05
N ASN A 546 20.80 3.92 17.80
CA ASN A 546 21.28 4.29 16.48
C ASN A 546 21.62 3.10 15.55
N GLN A 547 21.71 1.87 16.06
CA GLN A 547 21.86 0.64 15.28
C GLN A 547 20.52 -0.11 15.11
N GLY A 548 19.41 0.48 15.58
CA GLY A 548 18.10 -0.13 15.53
C GLY A 548 17.94 -1.33 16.46
N ASN A 549 18.78 -1.47 17.50
CA ASN A 549 18.50 -2.42 18.57
C ASN A 549 17.33 -1.90 19.41
N MET A 550 16.45 -2.80 19.87
CA MET A 550 15.21 -2.46 20.55
C MET A 550 15.22 -2.97 22.00
N LEU A 551 14.88 -2.09 22.94
CA LEU A 551 14.43 -2.44 24.28
C LEU A 551 12.90 -2.51 24.28
N LYS A 552 12.34 -3.62 24.75
CA LYS A 552 10.90 -3.90 24.85
C LYS A 552 10.62 -4.83 26.04
N GLY A 553 9.37 -4.92 26.48
CA GLY A 553 8.95 -5.74 27.61
C GLY A 553 9.33 -5.16 28.97
N CYS A 554 9.80 -3.91 29.02
CA CYS A 554 10.21 -3.23 30.24
C CYS A 554 9.03 -2.48 30.87
N PHE A 555 8.22 -3.23 31.63
CA PHE A 555 7.11 -2.65 32.39
C PHE A 555 7.59 -2.02 33.69
N MET A 556 7.10 -0.82 33.98
CA MET A 556 7.33 -0.11 35.24
C MET A 556 6.01 0.36 35.84
N PRO A 557 5.90 0.48 37.18
CA PRO A 557 4.77 1.17 37.79
C PRO A 557 4.72 2.62 37.29
N ARG A 558 3.52 3.14 37.10
CA ARG A 558 3.29 4.55 36.75
C ARG A 558 3.95 5.45 37.82
N PRO A 559 4.81 6.41 37.45
CA PRO A 559 5.34 7.41 38.38
C PRO A 559 4.22 8.18 39.08
N LEU A 560 4.40 8.42 40.39
CA LEU A 560 3.50 9.20 41.24
C LEU A 560 3.60 10.70 40.95
#